data_AF-I1BZU1-F1
#
_entry.id   AF-I1BZU1-F1
#
_cell.length_a   1.000
_cell.length_b   1.000
_cell.length_c   1.000
_cell.angle_alpha   90.00
_cell.angle_beta   90.00
_cell.angle_gamma   90.00
#
_symmetry.space_group_name_H-M   'P 1'
#
loop_
_entity.id
_entity.type
_entity.pdbx_description
1 polymer ?
#
loop_
_entity_poly.entity_id
_entity_poly.type
_entity_poly.pdbx_seq_one_letter_code
_entity_poly.pdbx_strand_id
1 'polypeptide(L)' 'MVYTLSRSKQENILSLLKKGLSYSEIMKRVPGVSRSTLSKYKDLYTPERTRGHAGRKTTEVF' A
#
# COMPACT_ATOMS: atom_id res chain seq x y z
N MET A 1 -3.40 13.53 10.17
CA MET A 1 -1.98 13.87 9.98
C MET A 1 -1.33 12.78 9.13
N VAL A 2 -1.19 13.00 7.83
CA VAL A 2 -0.49 12.05 6.93
C VAL A 2 0.98 12.42 7.00
N TYR A 3 1.77 11.66 7.76
CA TYR A 3 3.22 11.78 7.70
C TYR A 3 3.64 11.37 6.28
N THR A 4 3.89 12.35 5.42
CA THR A 4 4.42 12.11 4.09
C THR A 4 5.85 11.61 4.27
N LEU A 5 6.06 10.33 3.99
CA LEU A 5 7.40 9.75 3.90
C LEU A 5 8.21 10.59 2.91
N SER A 6 9.45 10.94 3.29
CA SER A 6 10.39 11.58 2.38
C SER A 6 10.52 10.74 1.10
N ARG A 7 10.62 11.41 -0.06
CA ARG A 7 10.66 10.78 -1.38
C ARG A 7 11.67 9.63 -1.46
N SER A 8 12.85 9.82 -0.87
CA SER A 8 13.89 8.78 -0.79
C SER A 8 13.40 7.51 -0.06
N LYS A 9 12.63 7.64 1.03
CA LYS A 9 12.03 6.50 1.73
C LYS A 9 10.96 5.83 0.87
N GLN A 10 10.18 6.60 0.12
CA GLN A 10 9.16 6.06 -0.79
C GLN A 10 9.81 5.24 -1.92
N GLU A 11 10.85 5.77 -2.55
CA GLU A 11 11.59 5.08 -3.62
C GLU A 11 12.28 3.80 -3.11
N ASN A 12 12.81 3.83 -1.88
CA ASN A 12 13.40 2.64 -1.25
C ASN A 12 12.33 1.57 -0.99
N ILE A 13 11.18 1.93 -0.41
CA ILE A 13 10.04 1.00 -0.22
C ILE A 13 9.61 0.39 -1.56
N LEU A 14 9.45 1.21 -2.60
CA LEU A 14 9.06 0.75 -3.93
C LEU A 14 10.07 -0.22 -4.53
N SER A 15 11.37 0.08 -4.44
CA SER A 15 12.44 -0.80 -4.91
C SER A 15 12.41 -2.16 -4.22
N LEU A 16 12.17 -2.17 -2.90
CA LEU A 16 12.10 -3.41 -2.11
C LEU A 16 10.83 -4.22 -2.40
N LEU A 17 9.68 -3.56 -2.62
CA LEU A 17 8.43 -4.22 -3.04
C LEU A 17 8.57 -4.86 -4.43
N LYS A 18 9.21 -4.17 -5.39
CA LYS A 18 9.47 -4.73 -6.73
C LYS A 18 10.38 -5.95 -6.69
N LYS A 19 11.28 -6.04 -5.71
CA LYS A 19 12.14 -7.21 -5.48
C LYS A 19 11.39 -8.41 -4.87
N GLY A 20 10.10 -8.26 -4.53
CA GLY A 20 9.30 -9.33 -3.94
C GLY A 20 9.63 -9.64 -2.47
N LEU A 21 10.28 -8.70 -1.77
CA LEU A 21 10.62 -8.88 -0.36
C LEU A 21 9.37 -8.90 0.53
N SER A 22 9.43 -9.69 1.61
CA SER A 22 8.35 -9.73 2.61
C SER A 22 8.27 -8.41 3.40
N TYR A 23 7.09 -8.09 3.92
CA TYR A 23 6.90 -6.85 4.70
C TYR A 23 7.84 -6.77 5.91
N SER A 24 8.09 -7.89 6.61
CA SER A 24 9.01 -7.94 7.74
C SER A 24 10.45 -7.61 7.33
N GLU A 25 10.91 -8.10 6.18
CA GLU A 25 12.22 -7.76 5.60
C GLU A 25 12.31 -6.26 5.29
N ILE A 26 11.26 -5.69 4.69
CA ILE A 26 11.22 -4.28 4.31
C ILE A 26 11.24 -3.38 5.56
N MET A 27 10.48 -3.73 6.60
CA MET A 27 10.42 -2.98 7.85
C MET A 27 11.77 -2.98 8.61
N LYS A 28 12.57 -4.04 8.48
CA LYS A 28 13.95 -4.07 9.03
C LYS A 28 14.89 -3.12 8.28
N ARG A 29 14.70 -2.95 6.97
CA ARG A 29 15.57 -2.12 6.12
C ARG A 29 15.15 -0.64 6.10
N VAL A 30 13.86 -0.36 6.31
CA VAL A 30 13.31 1.00 6.33
C VAL A 30 12.64 1.26 7.68
N PRO A 31 13.41 1.69 8.69
CA PRO A 31 12.87 1.95 10.01
C PRO A 31 11.85 3.10 9.99
N GLY A 32 10.78 2.93 10.76
CA GLY A 32 9.65 3.87 10.82
C GLY A 32 8.57 3.65 9.75
N VAL A 33 8.66 2.57 8.97
CA VAL A 33 7.60 2.16 8.03
C VAL A 33 6.73 1.09 8.67
N SER A 34 5.41 1.31 8.64
CA SER A 34 4.43 0.35 9.16
C SER A 34 3.98 -0.62 8.06
N ARG A 35 3.46 -1.78 8.47
CA ARG A 35 2.84 -2.75 7.56
C ARG A 35 1.67 -2.14 6.78
N SER A 36 0.87 -1.27 7.42
CA SER A 36 -0.25 -0.56 6.78
C SER A 36 0.24 0.38 5.68
N THR A 37 1.39 1.03 5.88
CA THR A 37 2.05 1.84 4.85
C THR A 37 2.46 0.95 3.67
N LEU A 38 3.15 -0.17 3.93
CA LEU A 38 3.57 -1.09 2.86
C LEU A 38 2.40 -1.64 2.06
N SER A 39 1.29 -1.99 2.71
CA SER A 39 0.06 -2.43 2.02
C SER A 39 -0.44 -1.36 1.06
N LYS A 40 -0.60 -0.11 1.52
CA LYS A 40 -1.03 1.01 0.66
C LYS A 40 -0.12 1.19 -0.56
N TYR A 41 1.20 1.10 -0.38
CA TYR A 41 2.15 1.18 -1.51
C TYR A 41 2.06 -0.02 -2.45
N LYS A 42 1.78 -1.22 -1.93
CA LYS A 42 1.52 -2.41 -2.75
C LYS A 42 0.23 -2.26 -3.55
N ASP A 43 -0.86 -1.79 -2.94
CA ASP A 43 -2.14 -1.58 -3.61
C ASP A 43 -2.06 -0.48 -4.69
N LEU A 44 -1.24 0.54 -4.47
CA LEU A 44 -0.98 1.59 -5.46
C LEU A 44 -0.12 1.10 -6.65
N TYR A 45 0.81 0.18 -6.42
CA TYR A 45 1.79 -0.25 -7.42
C TYR A 45 1.42 -1.55 -8.14
N THR A 46 0.82 -2.48 -7.42
CA THR A 46 0.06 -3.60 -7.96
C THR A 46 -1.39 -3.15 -7.86
N PRO A 47 -1.96 -2.52 -8.91
CA PRO A 47 -3.40 -2.45 -9.03
C PRO A 47 -3.85 -3.89 -9.22
N GLU A 48 -3.96 -4.63 -8.12
CA GLU A 48 -4.73 -5.85 -8.07
C GLU A 48 -6.06 -5.43 -8.68
N ARG A 49 -6.42 -6.07 -9.80
CA ARG A 49 -7.61 -5.79 -10.58
C ARG A 49 -8.85 -6.19 -9.77
N THR A 50 -9.01 -5.70 -8.56
CA THR A 50 -10.20 -5.85 -7.73
C THR A 50 -11.15 -4.71 -8.11
N ARG A 51 -11.50 -4.69 -9.40
CA ARG A 51 -12.77 -4.14 -9.88
C ARG A 51 -13.83 -5.16 -9.48
N GLY A 52 -14.12 -5.24 -8.17
CA GLY A 52 -14.87 -6.35 -7.60
C GLY A 52 -15.25 -6.12 -6.15
N HIS A 53 -16.21 -5.21 -5.96
CA HIS A 53 -17.26 -5.29 -4.92
C HIS A 53 -16.92 -4.96 -3.45
N ALA A 54 -17.32 -3.74 -3.02
CA ALA A 54 -18.08 -3.45 -1.79
C ALA A 54 -18.21 -1.91 -1.62
N GLY A 55 -19.36 -1.24 -1.66
CA GLY A 55 -20.73 -1.62 -1.98
C GLY A 55 -21.53 -0.33 -2.24
N ARG A 56 -22.18 -0.25 -3.40
CA ARG A 56 -23.34 0.63 -3.59
C ARG A 56 -24.57 -0.25 -3.42
N LYS A 57 -25.19 -0.23 -2.24
CA LYS A 57 -26.63 -0.48 -2.16
C LYS A 57 -27.29 0.86 -2.44
N THR A 58 -27.58 1.09 -3.72
CA THR A 58 -28.67 1.97 -4.14
C THR A 58 -29.92 1.42 -3.47
N THR A 59 -30.47 2.14 -2.51
CA THR A 59 -31.85 1.91 -2.07
C THR A 59 -32.73 2.51 -3.17
N GLU A 60 -33.23 1.66 -4.06
CA GLU A 60 -34.36 2.01 -4.91
C GLU A 60 -35.56 2.23 -3.99
N VAL A 61 -36.11 3.44 -4.06
CA VAL A 61 -37.34 3.82 -3.37
C VAL A 61 -38.47 3.48 -4.34
N PHE A 62 -39.35 2.56 -3.94
CA PHE A 62 -40.59 2.21 -4.65
C PHE A 62 -41.62 3.32 -4.52
#